data_AF-A0A7U4SVJ7-F1
#
_entry.id   AF-A0A7U4SVJ7-F1
#
_cell.length_a   1.000
_cell.length_b   1.000
_cell.length_c   1.000
_cell.angle_alpha   90.00
_cell.angle_beta   90.00
_cell.angle_gamma   90.00
#
_symmetry.space_group_name_H-M   'P 1'
#
loop_
_entity.id
_entity.type
_entity.pdbx_description
1 polymer ?
#
loop_
_entity_poly.entity_id
_entity_poly.type
_entity_poly.pdbx_seq_one_letter_code
_entity_poly.pdbx_strand_id
1 'polypeptide(L)'
;MSRSALSVSSLSAAIGVALAMQAAPAAAQGMKDTSGMPQIVKDNMARMAQNKLEKCYGVNAVAKNDCAEGAHSCAGQASRARDPQSFVLLPAGDCSKIAGGTLKAG
;
A
#
# COMPACT_ATOMS: atom_id res chain seq x y z
N MET A 1 -4.15 31.71 -64.41
CA MET A 1 -4.50 30.52 -65.20
C MET A 1 -3.24 29.68 -65.40
N SER A 2 -3.06 28.62 -64.60
CA SER A 2 -2.12 27.53 -64.87
C SER A 2 -2.83 26.23 -64.53
N ARG A 3 -2.80 25.28 -65.47
CA ARG A 3 -3.69 24.12 -65.56
C ARG A 3 -3.04 22.87 -64.94
N SER A 4 -3.88 22.10 -64.25
CA SER A 4 -3.98 20.63 -64.20
C SER A 4 -2.75 19.77 -63.85
N ALA A 5 -2.87 19.00 -62.76
CA ALA A 5 -2.53 17.57 -62.77
C ALA A 5 -3.28 16.83 -61.64
N LEU A 6 -3.99 15.78 -62.02
CA LEU A 6 -4.63 14.75 -61.19
C LEU A 6 -3.61 13.66 -60.82
N SER A 7 -4.02 12.77 -59.90
CA SER A 7 -3.47 11.44 -59.54
C SER A 7 -2.70 11.39 -58.21
N VAL A 8 -2.72 10.33 -57.39
CA VAL A 8 -3.48 9.09 -57.27
C VAL A 8 -3.27 8.60 -55.83
N SER A 9 -4.25 7.85 -55.33
CA SER A 9 -4.30 7.02 -54.13
C SER A 9 -2.99 6.40 -53.62
N SER A 10 -2.84 6.32 -52.30
CA SER A 10 -2.32 5.10 -51.65
C SER A 10 -2.73 5.07 -50.17
N LEU A 11 -3.72 4.22 -49.84
CA LEU A 11 -3.87 3.67 -48.50
C LEU A 11 -2.58 2.88 -48.19
N SER A 12 -1.80 3.32 -47.21
CA SER A 12 -0.78 2.47 -46.58
C SER A 12 -1.30 1.99 -45.24
N ALA A 13 -1.67 0.71 -45.22
CA ALA A 13 -1.91 -0.06 -44.02
C ALA A 13 -0.58 -0.44 -43.37
N ALA A 14 -0.54 -0.31 -42.04
CA ALA A 14 0.18 -1.12 -41.05
C ALA A 14 1.66 -1.46 -41.28
N ILE A 15 2.51 -1.11 -40.30
CA ILE A 15 3.42 -2.06 -39.65
C ILE A 15 3.58 -1.61 -38.20
N GLY A 16 3.19 -2.48 -37.27
CA GLY A 16 3.41 -2.31 -35.85
C GLY A 16 4.90 -2.38 -35.53
N VAL A 17 5.37 -1.44 -34.70
CA VAL A 17 6.63 -1.60 -34.00
C VAL A 17 6.31 -2.32 -32.69
N ALA A 18 6.49 -3.64 -32.72
CA ALA A 18 6.71 -4.41 -31.51
C ALA A 18 8.07 -3.99 -30.95
N LEU A 19 8.07 -3.27 -29.82
CA LEU A 19 9.26 -3.20 -28.98
C LEU A 19 9.09 -4.16 -27.80
N ALA A 20 9.87 -5.22 -27.91
CA ALA A 20 10.00 -6.29 -26.96
C ALA A 20 10.58 -5.81 -25.61
N MET A 21 10.10 -6.45 -24.55
CA MET A 21 10.83 -6.83 -23.34
C MET A 21 11.45 -5.72 -22.48
N GLN A 22 10.75 -5.40 -21.40
CA GLN A 22 11.37 -5.20 -20.08
C GLN A 22 10.64 -6.09 -19.07
N ALA A 23 11.13 -7.32 -18.94
CA ALA A 23 10.86 -8.16 -17.80
C ALA A 23 11.78 -7.71 -16.65
N ALA A 24 11.20 -7.12 -15.61
CA ALA A 24 11.78 -7.02 -14.28
C ALA A 24 10.75 -7.63 -13.29
N PRO A 25 11.19 -8.40 -12.29
CA PRO A 25 10.33 -9.33 -11.57
C PRO A 25 9.33 -8.61 -10.65
N ALA A 26 8.20 -9.29 -10.48
CA ALA A 26 7.10 -8.99 -9.60
C ALA A 26 7.54 -8.57 -8.19
N ALA A 27 7.13 -7.37 -7.76
CA ALA A 27 6.65 -7.01 -6.41
C ALA A 27 6.58 -5.49 -6.21
N ALA A 28 5.72 -4.76 -6.94
CA ALA A 28 5.41 -3.36 -6.58
C ALA A 28 4.10 -2.81 -7.17
N GLN A 29 3.23 -3.66 -7.72
CA GLN A 29 1.97 -3.19 -8.30
C GLN A 29 0.84 -3.36 -7.28
N GLY A 30 0.69 -2.37 -6.40
CA GLY A 30 -0.37 -2.38 -5.39
C GLY A 30 -0.38 -1.14 -4.49
N MET A 31 -0.22 0.07 -5.05
CA MET A 31 -0.38 1.31 -4.28
C MET A 31 -0.94 2.43 -5.17
N LYS A 32 -2.19 2.28 -5.61
CA LYS A 32 -2.92 3.31 -6.37
C LYS A 32 -4.40 3.29 -6.00
N ASP A 33 -4.72 3.66 -4.77
CA ASP A 33 -5.84 4.55 -4.42
C ASP A 33 -6.01 4.60 -2.89
N THR A 34 -5.11 5.32 -2.22
CA THR A 34 -5.30 5.65 -0.79
C THR A 34 -6.40 6.68 -0.58
N SER A 35 -7.05 7.16 -1.63
CA SER A 35 -8.03 8.25 -1.64
C SER A 35 -9.21 8.01 -0.67
N GLY A 36 -9.59 6.75 -0.42
CA GLY A 36 -10.70 6.38 0.47
C GLY A 36 -10.34 6.16 1.94
N MET A 37 -9.05 6.11 2.31
CA MET A 37 -8.66 5.88 3.71
C MET A 37 -8.77 7.17 4.54
N PRO A 38 -9.21 7.09 5.81
CA PRO A 38 -9.10 8.20 6.75
C PRO A 38 -7.66 8.69 6.85
N GLN A 39 -7.47 10.01 6.94
CA GLN A 39 -6.14 10.63 6.95
C GLN A 39 -5.23 10.06 8.05
N ILE A 40 -5.79 9.82 9.23
CA ILE A 40 -5.08 9.22 10.36
C ILE A 40 -4.50 7.82 10.04
N VAL A 41 -5.15 7.04 9.17
CA VAL A 41 -4.60 5.74 8.73
C VAL A 41 -3.39 5.98 7.81
N LYS A 42 -3.48 6.95 6.90
CA LYS A 42 -2.36 7.33 6.01
C LYS A 42 -1.17 7.82 6.82
N ASP A 43 -1.40 8.71 7.78
CA ASP A 43 -0.34 9.28 8.63
C ASP A 43 0.34 8.18 9.45
N ASN A 44 -0.42 7.20 9.95
CA ASN A 44 0.14 6.11 10.71
C ASN A 44 1.00 5.16 9.84
N MET A 45 0.51 4.81 8.64
CA MET A 45 1.26 3.99 7.69
C MET A 45 2.51 4.73 7.18
N ALA A 46 2.41 6.05 6.96
CA ALA A 46 3.57 6.88 6.61
C ALA A 46 4.60 6.89 7.75
N ARG A 47 4.16 7.04 9.00
CA ARG A 47 5.05 6.99 10.19
C ARG A 47 5.71 5.63 10.34
N MET A 48 4.99 4.54 10.08
CA MET A 48 5.55 3.18 10.05
C MET A 48 6.67 3.07 9.02
N ALA A 49 6.42 3.49 7.78
CA ALA A 49 7.37 3.40 6.69
C ALA A 49 8.60 4.29 6.92
N GLN A 50 8.39 5.55 7.31
CA GLN A 50 9.45 6.53 7.55
C GLN A 50 10.40 6.09 8.68
N ASN A 51 9.85 5.55 9.77
CA ASN A 51 10.64 5.18 10.94
C ASN A 51 10.97 3.68 11.00
N LYS A 52 10.64 2.91 9.95
CA LYS A 52 10.88 1.46 9.85
C LYS A 52 10.32 0.70 11.07
N LEU A 53 9.10 1.05 11.47
CA LEU A 53 8.42 0.45 12.61
C LEU A 53 7.81 -0.90 12.23
N GLU A 54 7.65 -1.78 13.21
CA GLU A 54 6.97 -3.05 13.09
C GLU A 54 5.61 -3.03 13.81
N LYS A 55 4.66 -3.83 13.32
CA LYS A 55 3.40 -4.06 14.02
C LYS A 55 3.65 -5.08 15.13
N CYS A 56 3.35 -4.71 16.37
CA CYS A 56 3.33 -5.63 17.50
C CYS A 56 1.91 -5.86 17.98
N TYR A 57 1.39 -7.06 17.74
CA TYR A 57 0.03 -7.45 18.06
C TYR A 57 -0.08 -7.95 19.51
N GLY A 58 -1.28 -7.82 20.10
CA GLY A 58 -1.55 -8.37 21.43
C GLY A 58 -0.89 -7.60 22.58
N VAL A 59 -0.39 -6.39 22.35
CA VAL A 59 0.27 -5.55 23.38
C VAL A 59 -0.45 -4.23 23.68
N ASN A 60 -1.51 -3.91 22.93
CA ASN A 60 -2.25 -2.67 23.12
C ASN A 60 -2.90 -2.60 24.52
N ALA A 61 -2.99 -1.39 25.08
CA ALA A 61 -3.98 -1.12 26.13
C ALA A 61 -5.38 -0.93 25.51
N VAL A 62 -6.42 -0.94 26.34
CA VAL A 62 -7.80 -0.63 25.91
C VAL A 62 -7.79 0.71 25.18
N ALA A 63 -8.34 0.76 23.98
CA ALA A 63 -8.41 1.96 23.15
C ALA A 63 -7.03 2.62 22.88
N LYS A 64 -5.94 1.85 22.85
CA LYS A 64 -4.58 2.34 22.53
C LYS A 64 -3.90 1.52 21.44
N ASN A 65 -4.67 0.96 20.51
CA ASN A 65 -4.11 0.39 19.28
C ASN A 65 -3.77 1.50 18.26
N ASP A 66 -2.87 1.20 17.33
CA ASP A 66 -2.55 2.06 16.20
C ASP A 66 -3.57 1.85 15.04
N CYS A 67 -3.88 2.92 14.28
CA CYS A 67 -4.71 2.80 13.07
C CYS A 67 -3.93 2.07 11.95
N ALA A 68 -4.51 1.03 11.37
CA ALA A 68 -4.21 0.58 10.01
C ALA A 68 -5.50 0.13 9.33
N GLU A 69 -5.45 -0.09 8.03
CA GLU A 69 -6.48 -0.82 7.31
C GLU A 69 -6.52 -2.28 7.81
N GLY A 70 -7.68 -2.74 8.30
CA GLY A 70 -7.82 -4.07 8.93
C GLY A 70 -8.97 -4.15 9.95
N ALA A 71 -8.77 -4.95 11.01
CA ALA A 71 -9.81 -5.38 11.98
C ALA A 71 -10.62 -4.27 12.67
N HIS A 72 -10.08 -3.05 12.72
CA HIS A 72 -10.79 -1.87 13.23
C HIS A 72 -10.53 -0.68 12.30
N SER A 73 -11.53 0.20 12.14
CA SER A 73 -11.43 1.37 11.28
C SER A 73 -10.42 2.42 11.80
N CYS A 74 -10.00 2.38 13.07
CA CYS A 74 -8.88 3.17 13.59
C CYS A 74 -8.36 2.83 15.01
N ALA A 75 -7.42 3.64 15.47
CA ALA A 75 -6.85 3.76 16.79
C ALA A 75 -7.92 4.10 17.80
N GLY A 76 -7.83 3.52 18.99
CA GLY A 76 -8.83 3.73 20.02
C GLY A 76 -10.03 2.80 19.96
N GLN A 77 -10.12 1.94 18.95
CA GLN A 77 -11.29 1.07 18.75
C GLN A 77 -11.13 -0.33 19.34
N ALA A 78 -9.91 -0.71 19.73
CA ALA A 78 -9.70 -1.95 20.47
C ALA A 78 -10.43 -1.87 21.83
N SER A 79 -11.53 -2.62 21.95
CA SER A 79 -12.38 -2.60 23.14
C SER A 79 -11.77 -3.35 24.33
N ARG A 80 -10.70 -4.11 24.12
CA ARG A 80 -9.95 -4.81 25.16
C ARG A 80 -8.45 -4.56 25.06
N ALA A 81 -7.78 -4.66 26.20
CA ALA A 81 -6.33 -4.74 26.24
C ALA A 81 -5.88 -6.08 25.67
N ARG A 82 -4.65 -6.12 25.13
CA ARG A 82 -4.02 -7.33 24.61
C ARG A 82 -4.87 -8.01 23.52
N ASP A 83 -5.49 -7.23 22.65
CA ASP A 83 -6.31 -7.77 21.56
C ASP A 83 -5.37 -8.35 20.47
N PRO A 84 -5.43 -9.65 20.18
CA PRO A 84 -4.58 -10.29 19.14
C PRO A 84 -4.79 -9.73 17.73
N GLN A 85 -5.91 -9.08 17.45
CA GLN A 85 -6.19 -8.41 16.16
C GLN A 85 -5.68 -6.97 16.11
N SER A 86 -5.35 -6.39 17.26
CA SER A 86 -4.86 -5.03 17.37
C SER A 86 -3.36 -5.00 17.55
N PHE A 87 -2.71 -4.00 16.95
CA PHE A 87 -1.28 -3.78 17.11
C PHE A 87 -0.96 -2.37 17.62
N VAL A 88 0.27 -2.23 18.10
CA VAL A 88 0.96 -0.97 18.34
C VAL A 88 2.23 -0.97 17.49
N LEU A 89 2.60 0.17 16.92
CA LEU A 89 3.84 0.32 16.18
C LEU A 89 5.03 0.52 17.13
N LEU A 90 6.05 -0.31 16.95
CA LEU A 90 7.27 -0.27 17.74
C LEU A 90 8.50 -0.24 16.82
N PRO A 91 9.67 0.21 17.32
CA PRO A 91 10.92 -0.02 16.63
C PRO A 91 11.11 -1.51 16.30
N ALA A 92 11.70 -1.81 15.14
CA ALA A 92 11.93 -3.18 14.71
C ALA A 92 12.74 -3.97 15.76
N GLY A 93 12.26 -5.18 16.10
CA GLY A 93 12.88 -6.06 17.08
C GLY A 93 12.47 -5.83 18.53
N ASP A 94 11.64 -4.82 18.83
CA ASP A 94 11.16 -4.61 20.20
C ASP A 94 9.96 -5.50 20.55
N CYS A 95 9.15 -5.93 19.57
CA CYS A 95 7.96 -6.73 19.86
C CYS A 95 8.29 -8.06 20.55
N SER A 96 9.41 -8.70 20.18
CA SER A 96 9.88 -9.95 20.79
C SER A 96 10.34 -9.79 22.24
N LYS A 97 10.62 -8.56 22.68
CA LYS A 97 11.03 -8.23 24.06
C LYS A 97 9.81 -8.05 24.99
N ILE A 98 8.60 -7.98 24.43
CA ILE A 98 7.37 -7.72 25.20
C ILE A 98 6.63 -9.04 25.39
N ALA A 99 6.33 -9.37 26.65
CA ALA A 99 5.53 -10.54 26.99
C ALA A 99 4.16 -10.48 26.27
N GLY A 100 3.84 -11.56 25.56
CA GLY A 100 2.61 -11.71 24.77
C GLY A 100 2.61 -10.97 23.42
N GLY A 101 3.70 -10.29 23.04
CA GLY A 101 3.84 -9.64 21.75
C GLY A 101 4.08 -10.62 20.61
N THR A 102 3.47 -10.36 19.46
CA THR A 102 3.67 -11.15 18.24
C THR A 102 3.66 -10.27 16.99
N LEU A 103 4.51 -10.61 16.02
CA LEU A 103 4.54 -9.95 14.70
C LEU A 103 3.43 -10.45 13.76
N LYS A 104 2.69 -11.47 14.18
CA LYS A 104 1.57 -12.05 13.43
C LYS A 104 0.27 -11.60 14.08
N ALA A 105 -0.67 -11.12 13.26
CA ALA A 105 -2.05 -11.00 13.68
C ALA A 105 -2.55 -12.38 14.13
N GLY A 106 -3.28 -12.42 15.24
CA GLY A 106 -3.83 -13.67 15.77
C GLY A 106 -5.18 -14.02 15.17
#